data_AF-A0A7C6NWM8-F1
#
_entry.id   AF-A0A7C6NWM8-F1
#
_cell.length_a   1.000
_cell.length_b   1.000
_cell.length_c   1.000
_cell.angle_alpha   90.00
_cell.angle_beta   90.00
_cell.angle_gamma   90.00
#
_symmetry.space_group_name_H-M   'P 1'
#
loop_
_entity.id
_entity.type
_entity.pdbx_description
1 polymer ?
#
loop_
_entity_poly.entity_id
_entity_poly.type
_entity_poly.pdbx_seq_one_letter_code
_entity_poly.pdbx_strand_id
1 'polypeptide(L)'
;MGMENGNKASEQERRVDHLINLVEKQTRTERHLEEHSDISSSPENIEHAKEVNQRRQHEIDNLKDILSNGEKDNTIENTQKRLRNTGGYLNNNANRMDDQALKSAQTKQRNRAEQLDQMK
;
A
#
# COMPACT_ATOMS: atom_id res chain seq x y z
N MET A 1 -37.61 5.42 -11.25
CA MET A 1 -36.45 5.48 -10.34
C MET A 1 -36.16 4.06 -9.87
N GLY A 2 -35.03 3.45 -10.25
CA GLY A 2 -34.76 2.05 -9.86
C GLY A 2 -33.44 1.43 -10.33
N MET A 3 -32.52 2.18 -10.95
CA MET A 3 -31.30 1.62 -11.57
C MET A 3 -30.00 1.87 -10.78
N GLU A 4 -30.02 2.59 -9.66
CA GLU A 4 -28.78 2.95 -8.93
C GLU A 4 -28.33 1.91 -7.89
N ASN A 5 -29.25 1.08 -7.36
CA ASN A 5 -28.94 0.18 -6.26
C ASN A 5 -28.22 -1.12 -6.69
N GLY A 6 -28.38 -1.56 -7.95
CA GLY A 6 -27.71 -2.77 -8.46
C GLY A 6 -26.20 -2.60 -8.65
N ASN A 7 -25.74 -1.40 -9.03
CA ASN A 7 -24.33 -1.12 -9.28
C ASN A 7 -23.51 -1.09 -7.98
N LYS A 8 -24.04 -0.46 -6.92
CA LYS A 8 -23.34 -0.31 -5.63
C LYS A 8 -23.12 -1.65 -4.92
N ALA A 9 -24.09 -2.56 -4.99
CA ALA A 9 -23.96 -3.90 -4.43
C ALA A 9 -22.84 -4.70 -5.14
N SER A 10 -22.80 -4.64 -6.47
CA SER A 10 -21.74 -5.31 -7.26
C SER A 10 -20.34 -4.74 -7.01
N GLU A 11 -20.26 -3.46 -6.67
CA GLU A 11 -19.00 -2.79 -6.38
C GLU A 11 -18.46 -3.16 -4.98
N GLN A 12 -19.34 -3.25 -3.98
CA GLN A 12 -18.97 -3.74 -2.66
C GLN A 12 -18.52 -5.21 -2.70
N GLU A 13 -19.21 -6.05 -3.47
CA GLU A 13 -18.81 -7.45 -3.69
C GLU A 13 -17.39 -7.54 -4.29
N ARG A 14 -17.11 -6.78 -5.34
CA ARG A 14 -15.75 -6.71 -5.93
C ARG A 14 -14.69 -6.20 -4.95
N ARG A 15 -15.04 -5.27 -4.06
CA ARG A 15 -14.13 -4.76 -3.02
C ARG A 15 -13.84 -5.84 -1.97
N VAL A 16 -14.83 -6.64 -1.60
CA VAL A 16 -14.67 -7.80 -0.71
C VAL A 16 -13.79 -8.87 -1.36
N ASP A 17 -14.03 -9.21 -2.64
CA ASP A 17 -13.19 -10.15 -3.38
C ASP A 17 -11.74 -9.67 -3.47
N HIS A 18 -11.54 -8.38 -3.71
CA HIS A 18 -10.20 -7.78 -3.74
C HIS A 18 -9.51 -7.85 -2.37
N LEU A 19 -10.25 -7.56 -1.30
CA LEU A 19 -9.76 -7.68 0.08
C LEU A 19 -9.30 -9.13 0.39
N ILE A 20 -10.11 -10.12 0.02
CA ILE A 20 -9.76 -11.56 0.19
C ILE A 20 -8.47 -11.88 -0.56
N ASN A 21 -8.39 -11.50 -1.83
CA ASN A 21 -7.20 -11.73 -2.66
C ASN A 21 -5.93 -11.09 -2.07
N LEU A 22 -6.03 -9.90 -1.50
CA LEU A 22 -4.90 -9.22 -0.86
C LEU A 22 -4.45 -9.94 0.41
N VAL A 23 -5.39 -10.35 1.26
CA VAL A 23 -5.10 -11.09 2.51
C VAL A 23 -4.44 -12.44 2.20
N GLU A 24 -4.92 -13.18 1.20
CA GLU A 24 -4.31 -14.44 0.77
C GLU A 24 -2.88 -14.25 0.27
N LYS A 25 -2.65 -13.25 -0.59
CA LYS A 25 -1.30 -12.92 -1.09
C LYS A 25 -0.39 -12.49 0.06
N GLN A 26 -0.90 -11.71 1.00
CA GLN A 26 -0.14 -11.27 2.17
C GLN A 26 0.31 -12.45 3.03
N THR A 27 -0.65 -13.32 3.38
CA THR A 27 -0.42 -14.52 4.20
C THR A 27 0.57 -15.46 3.53
N ARG A 28 0.49 -15.63 2.21
CA ARG A 28 1.42 -16.47 1.44
C ARG A 28 2.85 -15.91 1.47
N THR A 29 3.00 -14.59 1.34
CA THR A 29 4.31 -13.94 1.42
C THR A 29 4.88 -13.98 2.83
N GLU A 30 4.07 -13.81 3.87
CA GLU A 30 4.47 -13.99 5.28
C GLU A 30 4.98 -15.41 5.52
N ARG A 31 4.19 -16.44 5.16
CA ARG A 31 4.60 -17.83 5.28
C ARG A 31 5.90 -18.11 4.52
N HIS A 32 6.05 -17.60 3.30
CA HIS A 32 7.28 -17.79 2.53
C HIS A 32 8.48 -17.14 3.23
N LEU A 33 8.31 -15.94 3.82
CA LEU A 33 9.37 -15.29 4.58
C LEU A 33 9.71 -16.08 5.86
N GLU A 34 8.73 -16.68 6.51
CA GLU A 34 8.95 -17.55 7.69
C GLU A 34 9.67 -18.85 7.31
N GLU A 35 9.21 -19.56 6.27
CA GLU A 35 9.71 -20.89 5.90
C GLU A 35 11.02 -20.86 5.10
N HIS A 36 11.34 -19.76 4.42
CA HIS A 36 12.47 -19.66 3.50
C HIS A 36 13.37 -18.45 3.72
N SER A 37 13.24 -17.74 4.85
CA SER A 37 14.20 -16.67 5.19
C SER A 37 15.63 -17.19 5.29
N ASP A 38 15.80 -18.43 5.74
CA ASP A 38 17.09 -19.09 5.90
C ASP A 38 17.73 -19.53 4.56
N ILE A 39 16.91 -19.71 3.52
CA ILE A 39 17.29 -20.28 2.22
C ILE A 39 17.39 -19.20 1.12
N SER A 40 16.69 -18.08 1.29
CA SER A 40 16.65 -16.98 0.33
C SER A 40 18.01 -16.29 0.26
N SER A 41 18.85 -16.72 -0.69
CA SER A 41 20.26 -16.33 -0.83
C SER A 41 20.53 -14.85 -1.13
N SER A 42 19.49 -14.03 -1.30
CA SER A 42 19.63 -12.59 -1.52
C SER A 42 18.80 -11.80 -0.49
N PRO A 43 19.45 -11.07 0.44
CA PRO A 43 18.79 -10.13 1.35
C PRO A 43 17.88 -9.12 0.65
N GLU A 44 18.19 -8.79 -0.61
CA GLU A 44 17.41 -7.90 -1.48
C GLU A 44 16.01 -8.43 -1.76
N ASN A 45 15.90 -9.74 -2.02
CA ASN A 45 14.62 -10.36 -2.34
C ASN A 45 13.73 -10.46 -1.10
N ILE A 46 14.32 -10.70 0.08
CA ILE A 46 13.62 -10.71 1.36
C ILE A 46 13.06 -9.31 1.68
N GLU A 47 13.89 -8.28 1.50
CA GLU A 47 13.50 -6.90 1.75
C GLU A 47 12.40 -6.45 0.78
N HIS A 48 12.55 -6.74 -0.51
CA HIS A 48 11.52 -6.46 -1.51
C HIS A 48 10.19 -7.16 -1.18
N ALA A 49 10.23 -8.43 -0.77
CA ALA A 49 9.04 -9.18 -0.39
C ALA A 49 8.34 -8.57 0.84
N LYS A 50 9.09 -8.13 1.85
CA LYS A 50 8.53 -7.41 3.02
C LYS A 50 7.82 -6.13 2.62
N GLU A 51 8.38 -5.37 1.70
CA GLU A 51 7.78 -4.10 1.25
C GLU A 51 6.53 -4.29 0.41
N VAL A 52 6.55 -5.28 -0.48
CA VAL A 52 5.34 -5.68 -1.22
C VAL A 52 4.26 -6.07 -0.22
N ASN A 53 4.60 -6.77 0.86
CA ASN A 53 3.64 -7.13 1.91
C ASN A 53 3.12 -5.93 2.68
N GLN A 54 3.97 -4.98 3.05
CA GLN A 54 3.55 -3.74 3.70
C GLN A 54 2.58 -2.95 2.82
N ARG A 55 2.82 -2.87 1.51
CA ARG A 55 1.89 -2.22 0.56
C ARG A 55 0.52 -2.91 0.55
N ARG A 56 0.48 -4.25 0.56
CA ARG A 56 -0.77 -5.02 0.62
C ARG A 56 -1.52 -4.79 1.92
N GLN A 57 -0.84 -4.77 3.07
CA GLN A 57 -1.45 -4.48 4.37
C GLN A 57 -2.12 -3.10 4.36
N HIS A 58 -1.46 -2.09 3.77
CA HIS A 58 -2.06 -0.76 3.63
C HIS A 58 -3.28 -0.73 2.71
N GLU A 59 -3.25 -1.51 1.62
CA GLU A 59 -4.39 -1.63 0.70
C GLU A 59 -5.57 -2.32 1.38
N ILE A 60 -5.31 -3.35 2.19
CA ILE A 60 -6.28 -4.03 3.06
C ILE A 60 -6.91 -3.04 4.05
N ASP A 61 -6.10 -2.24 4.74
CA ASP A 61 -6.60 -1.26 5.71
C ASP A 61 -7.47 -0.20 5.05
N ASN A 62 -7.09 0.24 3.85
CA ASN A 62 -7.88 1.19 3.06
C ASN A 62 -9.22 0.59 2.59
N LEU A 63 -9.21 -0.65 2.10
CA LEU A 63 -10.44 -1.33 1.69
C LEU A 63 -11.37 -1.59 2.89
N LYS A 64 -10.82 -1.95 4.05
CA LYS A 64 -11.59 -2.08 5.30
C LYS A 64 -12.26 -0.78 5.70
N ASP A 65 -11.54 0.34 5.62
CA ASP A 65 -12.08 1.66 5.92
C ASP A 65 -13.20 2.04 4.95
N ILE A 66 -12.97 1.86 3.64
CA ILE A 66 -13.98 2.11 2.59
C ILE A 66 -15.24 1.25 2.78
N LEU A 67 -15.08 -0.04 3.12
CA LEU A 67 -16.21 -0.94 3.36
C LEU A 67 -17.00 -0.59 4.62
N SER A 68 -16.30 -0.14 5.68
CA SER A 68 -16.92 0.16 6.98
C SER A 68 -17.58 1.55 7.01
N ASN A 69 -16.92 2.54 6.41
CA ASN A 69 -17.28 3.96 6.55
C ASN A 69 -17.80 4.59 5.25
N GLY A 70 -17.82 3.85 4.14
CA GLY A 70 -18.06 4.37 2.79
C GLY A 70 -16.84 5.08 2.21
N GLU A 71 -16.89 5.44 0.92
CA GLU A 71 -15.88 6.31 0.33
C GLU A 71 -16.00 7.72 0.90
N LYS A 72 -15.10 8.07 1.82
CA LYS A 72 -14.89 9.46 2.23
C LYS A 72 -13.80 10.06 1.35
N ASP A 73 -13.93 11.34 1.02
CA ASP A 73 -12.87 12.13 0.38
C ASP A 73 -11.75 12.40 1.38
N ASN A 74 -11.06 11.34 1.80
CA ASN A 74 -9.99 11.34 2.79
C ASN A 74 -8.65 11.73 2.15
N THR A 75 -8.66 12.79 1.34
CA THR A 75 -7.48 13.25 0.58
C THR A 75 -6.27 13.52 1.49
N ILE A 76 -6.48 14.05 2.70
CA ILE A 76 -5.43 14.24 3.70
C ILE A 76 -4.90 12.89 4.20
N GLU A 77 -5.78 11.99 4.64
CA GLU A 77 -5.38 10.69 5.20
C GLU A 77 -4.67 9.81 4.15
N ASN A 78 -5.15 9.84 2.91
CA ASN A 78 -4.55 9.16 1.76
C ASN A 78 -3.15 9.71 1.45
N THR A 79 -2.97 11.03 1.55
CA THR A 79 -1.67 11.66 1.33
C THR A 79 -0.70 11.34 2.47
N GLN A 80 -1.17 11.30 3.73
CA GLN A 80 -0.38 10.85 4.89
C GLN A 80 0.04 9.38 4.78
N LYS A 81 -0.87 8.49 4.34
CA LYS A 81 -0.58 7.07 4.09
C LYS A 81 0.48 6.90 3.00
N ARG A 82 0.34 7.59 1.87
CA ARG A 82 1.34 7.57 0.77
C ARG A 82 2.71 8.10 1.18
N LEU A 83 2.74 9.10 2.06
CA LEU A 83 3.98 9.62 2.65
C LEU A 83 4.70 8.52 3.45
N ARG A 84 4.01 7.91 4.42
CA ARG A 84 4.57 6.82 5.23
C ARG A 84 5.08 5.65 4.39
N ASN A 85 4.30 5.20 3.42
CA ASN A 85 4.61 3.99 2.64
C ASN A 85 5.86 4.16 1.76
N THR A 86 5.97 5.31 1.11
CA THR A 86 7.15 5.58 0.27
C THR A 86 8.37 5.91 1.13
N GLY A 87 8.18 6.55 2.30
CA GLY A 87 9.26 6.80 3.25
C GLY A 87 9.89 5.50 3.75
N GLY A 88 9.06 4.51 4.11
CA GLY A 88 9.53 3.17 4.47
C GLY A 88 10.30 2.49 3.33
N TYR A 89 9.74 2.51 2.12
CA TYR A 89 10.39 1.95 0.92
C TYR A 89 11.76 2.60 0.61
N LEU A 90 11.84 3.92 0.73
CA LEU A 90 13.08 4.65 0.49
C LEU A 90 14.12 4.36 1.57
N ASN A 91 13.72 4.26 2.84
CA ASN A 91 14.66 3.97 3.93
C ASN A 91 15.36 2.63 3.76
N ASN A 92 14.66 1.65 3.18
CA ASN A 92 15.13 0.29 2.98
C ASN A 92 15.91 0.11 1.66
N ASN A 93 15.47 0.75 0.57
CA ASN A 93 16.09 0.54 -0.75
C ASN A 93 16.98 1.68 -1.25
N ALA A 94 17.07 2.82 -0.56
CA ALA A 94 17.80 3.99 -1.09
C ALA A 94 19.22 3.64 -1.56
N ASN A 95 19.91 2.76 -0.84
CA ASN A 95 21.28 2.35 -1.14
C ASN A 95 21.42 1.43 -2.37
N ARG A 96 20.31 0.90 -2.88
CA ARG A 96 20.24 0.00 -4.04
C ARG A 96 19.49 0.61 -5.23
N MET A 97 18.97 1.83 -5.06
CA MET A 97 18.27 2.55 -6.10
C MET A 97 19.27 3.32 -6.97
N ASP A 98 18.96 3.40 -8.25
CA ASP A 98 19.62 4.36 -9.15
C ASP A 98 19.42 5.80 -8.61
N ASP A 99 20.47 6.62 -8.68
CA ASP A 99 20.50 7.97 -8.11
C ASP A 99 19.36 8.86 -8.63
N GLN A 100 18.99 8.71 -9.90
CA GLN A 100 17.90 9.48 -10.51
C GLN A 100 16.53 9.02 -9.98
N ALA A 101 16.36 7.71 -9.78
CA ALA A 101 15.15 7.14 -9.19
C ALA A 101 14.99 7.55 -7.72
N LEU A 102 16.09 7.52 -6.94
CA LEU A 102 16.11 7.95 -5.54
C LEU A 102 15.76 9.43 -5.40
N LYS A 103 16.41 10.31 -6.17
CA LYS A 103 16.15 11.76 -6.16
C LYS A 103 14.71 12.08 -6.54
N SER A 104 14.16 11.39 -7.54
CA SER A 104 12.78 11.56 -7.98
C SER A 104 11.78 11.12 -6.90
N ALA A 105 12.05 10.01 -6.23
CA ALA A 105 11.20 9.51 -5.15
C ALA A 105 11.25 10.38 -3.90
N GLN A 106 12.43 10.90 -3.52
CA GLN A 106 12.60 11.88 -2.45
C GLN A 106 11.87 13.19 -2.76
N THR A 107 11.95 13.68 -4.00
CA THR A 107 11.21 14.88 -4.44
C THR A 107 9.70 14.67 -4.33
N LYS A 108 9.19 13.53 -4.82
CA LYS A 108 7.77 13.17 -4.68
C LYS A 108 7.34 13.05 -3.21
N GLN A 109 8.23 12.62 -2.32
CA GLN A 109 7.95 12.59 -0.89
C GLN A 109 7.89 13.99 -0.27
N ARG A 110 8.83 14.86 -0.63
CA ARG A 110 8.82 16.25 -0.19
C ARG A 110 7.55 16.99 -0.62
N ASN A 111 7.15 16.85 -1.88
CA ASN A 111 5.93 17.48 -2.40
C ASN A 111 4.67 16.98 -1.68
N ARG A 112 4.60 15.70 -1.28
CA ARG A 112 3.48 15.16 -0.50
C ARG A 112 3.46 15.69 0.93
N ALA A 113 4.63 15.90 1.55
CA ALA A 113 4.73 16.51 2.87
C ALA A 113 4.28 17.97 2.84
N GLU A 114 4.71 18.73 1.83
CA GLU A 114 4.29 20.11 1.60
C GLU A 114 2.78 20.21 1.32
N GLN A 115 2.24 19.30 0.50
CA GLN A 115 0.79 19.23 0.25
C GLN A 115 0.00 18.98 1.54
N LEU A 116 0.51 18.13 2.44
CA LEU A 116 -0.12 17.91 3.74
C LEU A 116 -0.03 19.11 4.67
N ASP A 117 1.07 19.86 4.61
CA ASP A 117 1.26 21.06 5.40
C ASP A 117 0.30 22.17 4.95
N GLN A 118 0.09 22.31 3.63
CA GLN A 118 -0.87 23.25 3.04
C GLN A 118 -2.34 22.89 3.31
N MET A 119 -2.63 21.64 3.63
CA MET A 119 -3.99 21.14 3.93
C MET A 119 -4.34 21.21 5.42
N LYS A 120 -3.39 21.58 6.28
CA LYS A 120 -3.59 21.77 7.73
C LYS A 120 -3.93 23.22 8.05
#